data_AF-A0A081S3A7-F1
#
_entry.id   AF-A0A081S3A7-F1
#
_cell.length_a   1.000
_cell.length_b   1.000
_cell.length_c   1.000
_cell.angle_alpha   90.00
_cell.angle_beta   90.00
_cell.angle_gamma   90.00
#
_symmetry.space_group_name_H-M   'P 1'
#
loop_
_entity.id
_entity.type
_entity.pdbx_description
1 polymer ?
#
loop_
_entity_poly.entity_id
_entity_poly.type
_entity_poly.pdbx_seq_one_letter_code
_entity_poly.pdbx_strand_id
1 'polypeptide(L)' 'ENNKKWIGWKGSVLFDEQTDEGIKGRNFAYKPVFVPEQVGIGQSHAVEIIDATQNSLLGKIAS' A
#
# COMPACT_ATOMS: atom_id res chain seq x y z
N GLU A 1 -16.64 -3.67 1.86
CA GLU A 1 -16.21 -4.58 2.95
C GLU A 1 -15.01 -5.48 2.62
N ASN A 2 -14.82 -5.91 1.36
CA ASN A 2 -13.75 -6.84 1.00
C ASN A 2 -12.33 -6.33 1.34
N ASN A 3 -12.07 -5.02 1.26
CA ASN A 3 -10.77 -4.44 1.62
C ASN A 3 -10.37 -4.69 3.08
N LYS A 4 -11.33 -4.75 4.02
CA LYS A 4 -11.02 -5.02 5.44
C LYS A 4 -10.40 -6.41 5.66
N LYS A 5 -10.66 -7.36 4.75
CA LYS A 5 -10.05 -8.70 4.78
C LYS A 5 -8.55 -8.69 4.51
N TRP A 6 -8.03 -7.59 3.98
CA TRP A 6 -6.61 -7.42 3.71
C TRP A 6 -5.84 -6.91 4.93
N ILE A 7 -6.51 -6.42 5.98
CA ILE A 7 -5.84 -5.98 7.20
C ILE A 7 -5.05 -7.16 7.78
N GLY A 8 -3.75 -6.95 8.01
CA GLY A 8 -2.79 -7.96 8.43
C GLY A 8 -2.05 -8.68 7.29
N TRP A 9 -2.45 -8.47 6.03
CA TRP A 9 -1.71 -8.97 4.87
C TRP A 9 -0.35 -8.27 4.76
N LYS A 10 0.68 -9.05 4.42
CA LYS A 10 2.04 -8.56 4.14
C LYS A 10 2.48 -9.04 2.77
N GLY A 11 3.03 -8.13 1.97
CA GLY A 11 3.64 -8.52 0.70
C GLY A 11 4.12 -7.35 -0.13
N SER A 12 4.66 -7.66 -1.30
CA SER A 12 5.27 -6.67 -2.17
C SER A 12 4.22 -5.75 -2.81
N VAL A 13 4.49 -4.46 -2.79
CA VAL A 13 3.70 -3.40 -3.41
C VAL A 13 4.63 -2.58 -4.31
N LEU A 14 4.28 -2.47 -5.59
CA LEU A 14 4.97 -1.62 -6.54
C LEU A 14 4.38 -0.21 -6.47
N PHE A 15 5.21 0.79 -6.20
CA PHE A 15 4.77 2.17 -6.10
C PHE A 15 4.83 2.89 -7.44
N ASP A 16 3.69 3.48 -7.85
CA ASP A 16 3.53 4.14 -9.15
C ASP A 16 3.14 5.63 -9.06
N GLU A 17 2.72 6.11 -7.89
CA GLU A 17 2.23 7.48 -7.71
C GLU A 17 2.72 8.08 -6.39
N GLN A 18 3.49 9.18 -6.44
CA GLN A 18 3.89 9.94 -5.24
C GLN A 18 2.93 11.11 -4.99
N THR A 19 2.64 11.37 -3.73
CA THR A 19 1.76 12.46 -3.26
C THR A 19 2.46 13.24 -2.16
N ASP A 20 1.96 14.44 -1.82
CA ASP A 20 2.51 15.23 -0.72
C ASP A 20 2.42 14.52 0.64
N GLU A 21 1.43 13.64 0.81
CA GLU A 21 1.14 12.93 2.07
C GLU A 21 1.82 11.54 2.15
N GLY A 22 2.44 11.06 1.07
CA GLY A 22 3.01 9.72 1.00
C GLY A 22 3.08 9.16 -0.42
N ILE A 23 3.06 7.84 -0.56
CA ILE A 23 3.11 7.17 -1.85
C ILE A 23 1.96 6.16 -2.03
N LYS A 24 1.52 6.00 -3.27
CA LYS A 24 0.56 4.99 -3.69
C LYS A 24 1.18 4.00 -4.64
N GLY A 25 0.76 2.76 -4.48
CA GLY A 25 1.19 1.64 -5.29
C GLY A 25 0.11 0.59 -5.41
N ARG A 26 0.47 -0.53 -6.03
CA ARG A 26 -0.42 -1.67 -6.25
C ARG A 26 0.23 -2.96 -5.80
N ASN A 27 -0.58 -3.79 -5.15
CA ASN A 27 -0.17 -5.16 -4.82
C ASN A 27 -0.43 -6.12 -5.99
N PHE A 28 -0.12 -7.41 -5.80
CA PHE A 28 -0.32 -8.47 -6.80
C PHE A 28 -1.78 -8.61 -7.29
N ALA A 29 -2.76 -8.23 -6.46
CA ALA A 29 -4.18 -8.25 -6.81
C ALA A 29 -4.64 -6.92 -7.43
N TYR A 30 -3.69 -6.06 -7.80
CA TYR A 30 -3.93 -4.74 -8.37
C TYR A 30 -4.75 -3.81 -7.46
N LYS A 31 -4.75 -4.07 -6.15
CA LYS A 31 -5.41 -3.21 -5.16
C LYS A 31 -4.53 -1.98 -4.91
N PRO A 32 -5.12 -0.77 -4.89
CA PRO A 32 -4.38 0.43 -4.50
C PRO A 32 -4.00 0.35 -3.02
N VAL A 33 -2.73 0.61 -2.73
CA VAL A 33 -2.14 0.64 -1.39
C VAL A 33 -1.49 2.01 -1.20
N PHE A 34 -1.90 2.74 -0.18
CA PHE A 34 -1.29 3.99 0.25
C PHE A 34 -0.38 3.73 1.44
N VAL A 35 0.81 4.32 1.42
CA VAL A 35 1.78 4.28 2.50
C VAL A 35 2.23 5.72 2.79
N PRO A 36 2.16 6.19 4.05
CA PRO A 36 2.54 7.56 4.42
C PRO A 36 4.06 7.82 4.43
N GLU A 37 4.86 6.92 3.87
CA GLU A 37 6.32 7.02 3.78
C GLU A 37 6.72 7.48 2.38
N GLN A 38 7.75 8.32 2.28
CA GLN A 38 8.29 8.77 1.01
C GLN A 38 9.35 7.77 0.52
N VAL A 39 8.93 6.83 -0.33
CA VAL A 39 9.84 5.99 -1.13
C VAL A 39 9.83 6.41 -2.60
N GLY A 40 10.73 5.84 -3.40
CA GLY A 40 10.82 6.19 -4.82
C GLY A 40 9.73 5.51 -5.66
N ILE A 41 9.21 6.23 -6.66
CA ILE A 41 8.37 5.64 -7.72
C ILE A 41 9.17 4.57 -8.47
N GLY A 42 8.51 3.47 -8.84
CA GLY A 42 9.09 2.33 -9.52
C GLY A 42 9.76 1.32 -8.57
N GLN A 43 9.83 1.61 -7.28
CA GLN A 43 10.33 0.67 -6.28
C GLN A 43 9.23 -0.25 -5.79
N SER A 44 9.61 -1.48 -5.46
CA SER A 44 8.74 -2.42 -4.75
C SER A 44 9.24 -2.61 -3.34
N HIS A 45 8.36 -2.45 -2.34
CA HIS A 45 8.68 -2.75 -0.94
C HIS A 45 7.65 -3.71 -0.35
N ALA A 46 8.06 -4.47 0.67
CA ALA A 46 7.13 -5.23 1.48
C ALA A 46 6.28 -4.27 2.33
N VAL A 47 4.96 -4.37 2.24
CA VAL A 47 4.02 -3.52 2.97
C VAL A 47 3.08 -4.38 3.79
N GLU A 48 2.87 -4.00 5.05
CA GLU A 48 1.82 -4.54 5.91
C GLU A 48 0.58 -3.64 5.83
N ILE A 49 -0.57 -4.21 5.48
CA ILE A 49 -1.84 -3.48 5.49
C ILE A 49 -2.35 -3.39 6.93
N ILE A 50 -2.43 -2.17 7.43
CA ILE A 50 -2.85 -1.88 8.82
C ILE A 50 -4.31 -1.42 8.89
N ASP A 51 -4.84 -0.86 7.81
CA ASP A 51 -6.21 -0.42 7.73
C ASP A 51 -6.70 -0.40 6.27
N ALA A 52 -7.98 -0.15 6.05
CA ALA A 52 -8.57 -0.09 4.73
C ALA A 52 -9.74 0.90 4.68
N THR A 53 -9.73 1.74 3.65
CA THR A 53 -10.87 2.57 3.27
C THR A 53 -11.78 1.81 2.29
N GLN A 54 -12.90 2.43 1.88
CA GLN A 54 -13.75 1.88 0.82
C GLN A 54 -12.99 1.69 -0.50
N ASN A 55 -12.03 2.57 -0.80
CA ASN A 55 -11.39 2.65 -2.13
C ASN A 55 -9.91 2.27 -2.12
N SER A 56 -9.25 2.20 -0.96
CA SER A 56 -7.82 1.92 -0.85
C SER A 56 -7.46 1.10 0.38
N LEU A 57 -6.29 0.46 0.33
CA LEU A 57 -5.64 -0.13 1.49
C LEU A 57 -4.65 0.88 2.08
N LEU A 58 -4.53 0.90 3.39
CA LEU A 58 -3.58 1.72 4.13
C LEU A 58 -2.53 0.79 4.71
N GLY A 59 -1.26 1.02 4.37
CA GLY A 59 -0.16 0.19 4.80
C GLY A 59 1.03 0.99 5.33
N LYS A 60 1.98 0.25 5.88
CA LYS A 60 3.30 0.73 6.31
C LYS A 60 4.38 -0.19 5.74
N ILE A 61 5.59 0.33 5.52
CA ILE A 61 6.67 -0.54 5.05
C ILE A 61 7.02 -1.54 6.16
N ALA A 62 7.03 -2.82 5.81
CA ALA A 62 7.48 -3.88 6.69
C ALA A 62 9.00 -3.98 6.58
N SER A 63 9.71 -3.61 7.66
CA SER A 63 11.14 -3.93 7.84
C SER A 63 11.38 -5.43 7.93
#